data_AF-A0A451APJ4-F1
#
_entry.id   AF-A0A451APJ4-F1
#
_cell.length_a   1.000
_cell.length_b   1.000
_cell.length_c   1.000
_cell.angle_alpha   90.00
_cell.angle_beta   90.00
_cell.angle_gamma   90.00
#
_symmetry.space_group_name_H-M   'P 1'
#
loop_
_entity.id
_entity.type
_entity.pdbx_description
1 polymer ?
#
loop_
_entity_poly.entity_id
_entity_poly.type
_entity_poly.pdbx_seq_one_letter_code
_entity_poly.pdbx_strand_id
1 'polypeptide(L)'
;MSFKDRWYRDKARKRAKKNRKIGSELEQLSVGIGWYTEKEWNKLTEIVPDRSELDATYQDWEKSADEAIGGLKDRGVIAARVMIEVADLQAWCQTQDRPVDAEARAAYISRLLIARKKPDQSR
;
A
#
# COMPACT_ATOMS: atom_id res chain seq x y z
N MET A 1 -37.91 -8.97 22.43
CA MET A 1 -36.49 -8.52 22.49
C MET A 1 -36.35 -7.49 23.59
N SER A 2 -35.36 -7.64 24.47
CA SER A 2 -35.19 -6.77 25.64
C SER A 2 -34.61 -5.41 25.23
N PHE A 3 -34.95 -4.37 25.99
CA PHE A 3 -34.38 -3.03 25.86
C PHE A 3 -32.84 -3.06 25.95
N LYS A 4 -32.32 -3.98 26.76
CA LYS A 4 -30.88 -4.25 26.91
C LYS A 4 -30.24 -4.76 25.62
N ASP A 5 -30.90 -5.69 24.92
CA ASP A 5 -30.41 -6.29 23.66
C ASP A 5 -30.35 -5.27 22.52
N ARG A 6 -31.32 -4.36 22.44
CA ARG A 6 -31.35 -3.28 21.45
C ARG A 6 -30.20 -2.30 21.69
N TRP A 7 -30.01 -1.88 22.94
CA TRP A 7 -28.96 -0.95 23.32
C TRP A 7 -27.54 -1.48 23.07
N TYR A 8 -27.29 -2.75 23.40
CA TYR A 8 -26.00 -3.39 23.11
C TYR A 8 -25.72 -3.49 21.60
N ARG A 9 -26.74 -3.83 20.80
CA ARG A 9 -26.63 -3.91 19.33
C ARG A 9 -26.34 -2.55 18.70
N ASP A 10 -27.00 -1.51 19.17
CA ASP A 10 -26.79 -0.14 18.67
C ASP A 10 -25.41 0.41 19.04
N LYS A 11 -24.90 0.10 20.25
CA LYS A 11 -23.52 0.42 20.64
C LYS A 11 -22.49 -0.30 19.77
N ALA A 12 -22.67 -1.59 19.50
CA ALA A 12 -21.79 -2.37 18.64
C ALA A 12 -21.77 -1.80 17.20
N ARG A 13 -22.96 -1.46 16.65
CA ARG A 13 -23.09 -0.82 15.34
C ARG A 13 -22.40 0.55 15.28
N LYS A 14 -22.55 1.39 16.31
CA LYS A 14 -21.87 2.69 16.39
C LYS A 14 -20.35 2.55 16.46
N ARG A 15 -19.83 1.57 17.23
CA ARG A 15 -18.39 1.28 17.29
C ARG A 15 -17.84 0.77 15.96
N ALA A 16 -18.52 -0.16 15.30
CA ALA A 16 -18.11 -0.67 13.98
C ALA A 16 -18.07 0.46 12.92
N LYS A 17 -19.09 1.34 12.90
CA LYS A 17 -19.08 2.52 12.03
C LYS A 17 -17.94 3.49 12.33
N LYS A 18 -17.64 3.73 13.61
CA LYS A 18 -16.52 4.58 14.03
C LYS A 18 -15.17 3.98 13.61
N ASN A 19 -14.95 2.68 13.84
CA ASN A 19 -13.72 2.00 13.43
C ASN A 19 -13.54 1.99 11.92
N ARG A 20 -14.62 1.78 11.15
CA ARG A 20 -14.58 1.85 9.68
C ARG A 20 -14.20 3.25 9.19
N LYS A 21 -14.76 4.29 9.81
CA LYS A 21 -14.45 5.69 9.47
C LYS A 21 -12.97 6.02 9.76
N ILE A 22 -12.48 5.61 10.94
CA ILE A 22 -11.07 5.79 11.31
C ILE A 22 -10.16 5.03 10.33
N GLY A 23 -10.50 3.78 9.96
CA GLY A 23 -9.77 3.04 8.94
C GLY A 23 -9.66 3.79 7.61
N SER A 24 -10.78 4.31 7.09
CA SER A 24 -10.78 5.07 5.82
C SER A 24 -10.03 6.41 5.86
N GLU A 25 -9.95 7.04 7.03
CA GLU A 25 -9.30 8.34 7.22
C GLU A 25 -7.78 8.19 7.44
N LEU A 26 -7.37 7.12 8.12
CA LEU A 26 -5.97 6.72 8.24
C LEU A 26 -5.41 6.22 6.90
N GLU A 27 -6.22 5.55 6.09
CA GLU A 27 -5.86 5.23 4.71
C GLU A 27 -5.61 6.50 3.88
N GLN A 28 -6.40 7.57 4.08
CA GLN A 28 -6.23 8.86 3.40
C GLN A 28 -4.91 9.59 3.71
N LEU A 29 -4.25 9.32 4.84
CA LEU A 29 -2.98 9.94 5.25
C LEU A 29 -1.76 9.01 5.17
N SER A 30 -1.91 7.83 4.57
CA SER A 30 -0.85 6.82 4.51
C SER A 30 0.25 7.11 3.48
N VAL A 31 1.47 6.66 3.78
CA VAL A 31 2.61 6.52 2.87
C VAL A 31 2.53 5.15 2.19
N GLY A 32 2.72 5.07 0.87
CA GLY A 32 2.70 3.81 0.15
C GLY A 32 4.06 3.11 0.16
N ILE A 33 4.07 1.82 0.47
CA ILE A 33 5.23 0.94 0.32
C ILE A 33 4.91 -0.09 -0.76
N GLY A 34 5.71 -0.15 -1.82
CA GLY A 34 5.57 -1.14 -2.88
C GLY A 34 5.75 -2.54 -2.31
N TRP A 35 4.80 -3.42 -2.57
CA TRP A 35 4.81 -4.79 -2.05
C TRP A 35 4.77 -5.77 -3.21
N TYR A 36 5.75 -6.67 -3.24
CA TYR A 36 5.93 -7.65 -4.28
C TYR A 36 5.69 -9.06 -3.71
N THR A 37 5.21 -9.96 -4.56
CA THR A 37 5.37 -11.40 -4.31
C THR A 37 6.78 -11.81 -4.74
N GLU A 38 7.28 -12.96 -4.30
CA GLU A 38 8.59 -13.47 -4.76
C GLU A 38 8.69 -13.52 -6.29
N LYS A 39 7.62 -13.93 -6.97
CA LYS A 39 7.54 -13.94 -8.44
C LYS A 39 7.69 -12.53 -9.03
N GLU A 40 6.97 -11.55 -8.48
CA GLU A 40 7.03 -10.17 -8.96
C GLU A 40 8.37 -9.51 -8.60
N TRP A 41 8.96 -9.84 -7.46
CA TRP A 41 10.30 -9.38 -7.08
C TRP A 41 11.36 -9.84 -8.07
N ASN A 42 11.35 -11.12 -8.45
CA ASN A 42 12.30 -11.66 -9.42
C ASN A 42 12.19 -10.93 -10.77
N LYS A 43 10.96 -10.75 -11.29
CA LYS A 43 10.72 -9.95 -12.51
C LYS A 43 11.24 -8.51 -12.37
N LEU A 44 11.02 -7.89 -11.22
CA LEU A 44 11.48 -6.52 -10.97
C LEU A 44 13.00 -6.47 -11.08
N THR A 45 13.71 -7.37 -10.39
CA THR A 45 15.18 -7.39 -10.36
C THR A 45 15.82 -7.62 -11.73
N GLU A 46 15.10 -8.19 -12.69
CA GLU A 46 15.58 -8.39 -14.06
C GLU A 46 15.51 -7.12 -14.92
N ILE A 47 14.60 -6.18 -14.60
CA ILE A 47 14.29 -5.03 -15.48
C ILE A 47 14.74 -3.68 -14.91
N VAL A 48 15.02 -3.61 -13.61
CA VAL A 48 15.38 -2.35 -12.97
C VAL A 48 16.83 -1.94 -13.32
N PRO A 49 17.07 -0.66 -13.66
CA PRO A 49 18.43 -0.16 -13.87
C PRO A 49 19.22 -0.03 -12.55
N ASP A 50 18.52 0.16 -11.45
CA ASP A 50 19.05 0.38 -10.09
C ASP A 50 19.11 -0.93 -9.28
N ARG A 51 19.46 -2.04 -9.92
CA ARG A 51 19.52 -3.37 -9.26
C ARG A 51 20.42 -3.40 -8.03
N SER A 52 21.50 -2.62 -8.05
CA SER A 52 22.46 -2.49 -6.94
C SER A 52 21.89 -1.82 -5.70
N GLU A 53 20.78 -1.09 -5.83
CA GLU A 53 20.08 -0.44 -4.71
C GLU A 53 19.00 -1.32 -4.08
N LEU A 54 18.70 -2.47 -4.70
CA LEU A 54 17.75 -3.46 -4.19
C LEU A 54 18.46 -4.52 -3.38
N ASP A 55 17.77 -5.07 -2.38
CA ASP A 55 18.26 -6.22 -1.61
C ASP A 55 18.61 -7.40 -2.51
N ALA A 56 19.55 -8.24 -2.06
CA ALA A 56 20.08 -9.34 -2.85
C ALA A 56 19.00 -10.39 -3.15
N THR A 57 18.16 -10.72 -2.17
CA THR A 57 17.12 -11.74 -2.25
C THR A 57 15.74 -11.18 -1.92
N TYR A 58 14.70 -11.93 -2.30
CA TYR A 58 13.32 -11.60 -1.91
C TYR A 58 13.16 -11.56 -0.39
N GLN A 59 13.79 -12.50 0.33
CA GLN A 59 13.70 -12.61 1.78
C GLN A 59 14.36 -11.43 2.48
N ASP A 60 15.51 -10.98 1.97
CA ASP A 60 16.17 -9.78 2.48
C ASP A 60 15.30 -8.53 2.25
N TRP A 61 14.73 -8.40 1.05
CA TRP A 61 13.80 -7.32 0.73
C TRP A 61 12.57 -7.32 1.64
N GLU A 62 11.91 -8.48 1.82
CA GLU A 62 10.70 -8.59 2.64
C GLU A 62 10.98 -8.18 4.09
N LYS A 63 12.13 -8.61 4.63
CA LYS A 63 12.60 -8.22 5.96
C LYS A 63 12.86 -6.71 6.05
N SER A 64 13.65 -6.15 5.12
CA SER A 64 13.96 -4.71 5.06
C SER A 64 12.68 -3.87 4.94
N ALA A 65 11.70 -4.32 4.13
CA ALA A 65 10.42 -3.66 3.95
C ALA A 65 9.55 -3.71 5.22
N ASP A 66 9.53 -4.84 5.93
CA ASP A 66 8.82 -4.96 7.20
C ASP A 66 9.46 -4.10 8.31
N GLU A 67 10.79 -4.06 8.39
CA GLU A 67 11.51 -3.18 9.30
C GLU A 67 11.21 -1.70 9.01
N ALA A 68 11.18 -1.31 7.73
CA ALA A 68 10.81 0.05 7.33
C ALA A 68 9.36 0.40 7.73
N ILE A 69 8.40 -0.52 7.53
CA ILE A 69 7.01 -0.33 7.97
C ILE A 69 6.93 -0.20 9.49
N GLY A 70 7.67 -1.01 10.25
CA GLY A 70 7.77 -0.92 11.70
C GLY A 70 8.30 0.44 12.15
N GLY A 71 9.41 0.88 11.55
CA GLY A 71 10.01 2.18 11.86
C GLY A 71 9.12 3.38 11.52
N LEU A 72 8.32 3.29 10.45
CA LEU A 72 7.30 4.30 10.14
C LEU A 72 6.18 4.32 11.20
N LYS A 73 5.70 3.13 11.58
CA LYS A 73 4.66 2.99 12.60
C LYS A 73 5.10 3.55 13.96
N ASP A 74 6.33 3.30 14.37
CA ASP A 74 6.88 3.81 15.63
C ASP A 74 6.99 5.34 15.65
N ARG A 75 7.08 5.97 14.46
CA ARG A 75 7.04 7.43 14.27
C ARG A 75 5.62 7.98 14.12
N GLY A 76 4.60 7.15 14.28
CA GLY A 76 3.20 7.53 14.08
C GLY A 76 2.79 7.68 12.62
N VAL A 77 3.62 7.24 11.67
CA VAL A 77 3.32 7.26 10.24
C VAL A 77 2.66 5.96 9.84
N ILE A 78 1.55 6.06 9.10
CA ILE A 78 0.82 4.88 8.63
C ILE A 78 1.34 4.51 7.26
N ALA A 79 1.92 3.32 7.15
CA ALA A 79 2.35 2.75 5.88
C ALA A 79 1.25 1.83 5.31
N ALA A 80 0.95 2.01 4.03
CA ALA A 80 0.05 1.15 3.28
C ALA A 80 0.86 0.29 2.30
N ARG A 81 0.73 -1.03 2.42
CA ARG A 81 1.29 -1.97 1.43
C ARG A 81 0.51 -1.86 0.12
N VAL A 82 1.20 -1.55 -0.95
CA VAL A 82 0.64 -1.42 -2.31
C VAL A 82 1.18 -2.56 -3.14
N MET A 83 0.35 -3.55 -3.40
CA MET A 83 0.70 -4.67 -4.29
C MET A 83 1.04 -4.15 -5.68
N ILE A 84 2.21 -4.53 -6.20
CA ILE A 84 2.69 -4.14 -7.51
C ILE A 84 2.81 -5.36 -8.41
N GLU A 85 2.17 -5.29 -9.56
CA GLU A 85 2.44 -6.15 -10.71
C GLU A 85 3.49 -5.46 -11.59
N VAL A 86 4.62 -6.13 -11.85
CA VAL A 86 5.75 -5.54 -12.56
C VAL A 86 5.40 -5.20 -14.01
N ALA A 87 4.53 -6.00 -14.64
CA ALA A 87 4.07 -5.74 -16.00
C ALA A 87 3.30 -4.42 -16.10
N ASP A 88 2.41 -4.13 -15.14
CA ASP A 88 1.64 -2.88 -15.12
C ASP A 88 2.53 -1.67 -14.83
N LEU A 89 3.48 -1.82 -13.91
CA LEU A 89 4.49 -0.81 -13.63
C LEU A 89 5.32 -0.50 -14.89
N GLN A 90 5.79 -1.53 -15.60
CA GLN A 90 6.56 -1.38 -16.82
C GLN A 90 5.76 -0.69 -17.92
N ALA A 91 4.51 -1.13 -18.15
CA ALA A 91 3.62 -0.51 -19.12
C ALA A 91 3.37 0.96 -18.77
N TRP A 92 3.16 1.27 -17.49
CA TRP A 92 3.02 2.66 -17.04
C TRP A 92 4.27 3.48 -17.32
N CYS A 93 5.46 2.98 -16.95
CA CYS A 93 6.72 3.66 -17.22
C CYS A 93 6.95 3.90 -18.73
N GLN A 94 6.59 2.95 -19.58
CA GLN A 94 6.64 3.11 -21.04
C GLN A 94 5.74 4.25 -21.53
N THR A 95 4.53 4.39 -20.98
CA THR A 95 3.65 5.53 -21.31
C THR A 95 4.21 6.90 -20.88
N GLN A 96 5.16 6.89 -19.95
CA GLN A 96 5.82 8.09 -19.42
C GLN A 96 7.23 8.30 -20.00
N ASP A 97 7.64 7.46 -20.96
CA ASP A 97 8.98 7.48 -21.57
C ASP A 97 10.13 7.50 -20.55
N ARG A 98 10.01 6.68 -19.50
CA ARG A 98 10.99 6.61 -18.41
C ARG A 98 11.36 5.17 -18.03
N PRO A 99 12.55 4.93 -17.47
CA PRO A 99 12.93 3.60 -16.95
C PRO A 99 12.18 3.25 -15.66
N VAL A 100 12.24 1.98 -15.26
CA VAL A 100 11.62 1.46 -14.03
C VAL A 100 12.55 1.68 -12.82
N ASP A 101 13.03 2.91 -12.64
CA ASP A 101 13.92 3.30 -11.53
C ASP A 101 13.17 3.50 -10.20
N ALA A 102 13.92 3.75 -9.12
CA ALA A 102 13.37 3.99 -7.79
C ALA A 102 12.31 5.10 -7.76
N GLU A 103 12.55 6.20 -8.48
CA GLU A 103 11.62 7.32 -8.56
C GLU A 103 10.32 6.93 -9.29
N ALA A 104 10.42 6.16 -10.37
CA ALA A 104 9.28 5.66 -11.13
C ALA A 104 8.42 4.75 -10.25
N ARG A 105 9.06 3.85 -9.50
CA ARG A 105 8.37 2.96 -8.55
C ARG A 105 7.62 3.77 -7.50
N ALA A 106 8.28 4.75 -6.86
CA ALA A 106 7.65 5.60 -5.85
C ALA A 106 6.46 6.41 -6.41
N ALA A 107 6.59 6.95 -7.61
CA ALA A 107 5.53 7.69 -8.28
C ALA A 107 4.34 6.78 -8.63
N TYR A 108 4.61 5.57 -9.13
CA TYR A 108 3.58 4.58 -9.46
C TYR A 108 2.82 4.11 -8.22
N ILE A 109 3.54 3.78 -7.14
CA ILE A 109 2.96 3.42 -5.84
C ILE A 109 2.05 4.55 -5.34
N SER A 110 2.53 5.79 -5.39
CA SER A 110 1.76 6.97 -4.98
C SER A 110 0.48 7.12 -5.81
N ARG A 111 0.56 6.93 -7.13
CA ARG A 111 -0.60 6.95 -8.05
C ARG A 111 -1.62 5.89 -7.65
N LEU A 112 -1.20 4.64 -7.44
CA LEU A 112 -2.10 3.55 -7.05
C LEU A 112 -2.76 3.82 -5.69
N LEU A 113 -2.00 4.36 -4.74
CA LEU A 113 -2.51 4.71 -3.42
C LEU A 113 -3.56 5.83 -3.50
N ILE A 114 -3.34 6.86 -4.31
CA ILE A 114 -4.31 7.93 -4.55
C ILE A 114 -5.55 7.39 -5.27
N ALA A 115 -5.39 6.49 -6.25
CA ALA A 115 -6.51 5.87 -6.96
C ALA A 115 -7.40 5.06 -6.01
N ARG A 116 -6.82 4.32 -5.05
CA ARG A 116 -7.57 3.63 -3.98
C ARG A 116 -8.36 4.58 -3.08
N LYS A 117 -7.84 5.79 -2.83
CA LYS A 117 -8.48 6.82 -2.00
C LYS A 117 -9.70 7.48 -2.65
N LYS A 118 -9.93 7.31 -3.95
CA LYS A 118 -11.15 7.78 -4.62
C LYS A 118 -12.22 6.68 -4.51
N PRO A 119 -13.16 6.73 -3.55
CA PRO A 119 -14.41 6.04 -3.76
C PRO A 119 -15.10 6.71 -4.95
N ASP A 120 -15.75 5.89 -5.78
CA ASP A 120 -16.71 6.34 -6.78
C ASP A 120 -17.60 7.46 -6.21
N GLN A 121 -17.35 8.71 -6.63
CA GLN A 121 -18.21 9.86 -6.36
C GLN A 121 -19.33 9.97 -7.41
N SER A 122 -19.65 8.87 -8.08
CA SER A 122 -20.62 8.82 -9.18
C SER A 122 -21.49 7.57 -9.12
N ARG A 123 -22.34 7.48 -8.09
CA ARG A 123 -23.75 7.07 -8.28
C ARG A 123 -24.65 7.34 -7.09
#